data_AF-B0CNJ3-F1
#
_entry.id   AF-B0CNJ3-F1
#
_cell.length_a   1.000
_cell.length_b   1.000
_cell.length_c   1.000
_cell.angle_alpha   90.00
_cell.angle_beta   90.00
_cell.angle_gamma   90.00
#
_symmetry.space_group_name_H-M   'P 1'
#
loop_
_entity.id
_entity.type
_entity.pdbx_description
1 polymer ?
#
loop_
_entity_poly.entity_id
_entity_poly.type
_entity_poly.pdbx_seq_one_letter_code
_entity_poly.pdbx_strand_id
1 'polypeptide(L)'
;MTSSSTTPRELLLSQTFAIGSFSAYVLSQAYVLFCELTGYIAPNPETTLYCPSPTLVLVFFVAQAAASGTWIKTLFGGRCTKRAGLNLRALYFSKDRKGDDEEADMQEQLLDGPRDDVTSLDSTQLAYLPFFIASNVCLTAWSIAWLHDYDTTSQLLLGINMCIQLYSVFLLLHPSRQHAPTSKNWLSHLVAKSGAGIAVLYMWKNWGVIDRYRMSPTAEMVNSALIFVLMTVASGPDPTLGLCILYDLIALAFGPATSSEWYHTFLYIAAAVSAVLGLDAVVCQWTQKKTESGLTGDGPFDYSDDGRSSPSLSPALRLG
;
A
#
# COMPACT_ATOMS: atom_id res chain seq x y z
N MET A 1 -17.53 -10.82 16.03
CA MET A 1 -16.51 -11.26 15.05
C MET A 1 -15.69 -12.35 15.72
N THR A 2 -15.80 -13.58 15.24
CA THR A 2 -15.01 -14.71 15.72
C THR A 2 -13.57 -14.51 15.22
N SER A 3 -12.60 -14.42 16.14
CA SER A 3 -11.19 -14.39 15.78
C SER A 3 -10.84 -15.74 15.14
N SER A 4 -10.78 -15.83 13.81
CA SER A 4 -10.31 -17.05 13.19
C SER A 4 -8.83 -17.20 13.52
N SER A 5 -8.50 -18.29 14.21
CA SER A 5 -7.12 -18.62 14.51
C SER A 5 -6.46 -19.07 13.20
N THR A 6 -5.62 -18.21 12.63
CA THR A 6 -4.84 -18.56 11.44
C THR A 6 -3.95 -19.76 11.75
N THR A 7 -4.06 -20.82 10.97
CA THR A 7 -3.27 -22.03 11.19
C THR A 7 -1.80 -21.78 10.80
N PRO A 8 -0.82 -22.45 11.44
CA PRO A 8 0.59 -22.32 11.07
C PRO A 8 0.88 -22.65 9.60
N ARG A 9 0.09 -23.55 9.00
CA ARG A 9 0.19 -23.92 7.58
C ARG A 9 -0.23 -22.78 6.67
N GLU A 10 -1.34 -22.10 6.98
CA GLU A 10 -1.79 -20.93 6.23
C GLU A 10 -0.76 -19.81 6.28
N LEU A 11 -0.15 -19.55 7.44
CA LEU A 11 0.90 -18.54 7.57
C LEU A 11 2.11 -18.86 6.68
N LEU A 12 2.56 -20.12 6.65
CA LEU A 12 3.68 -20.56 5.80
C LEU A 12 3.35 -20.44 4.31
N LEU A 13 2.12 -20.80 3.92
CA LEU A 13 1.65 -20.64 2.55
C LEU A 13 1.62 -19.16 2.16
N SER A 14 0.99 -18.31 2.98
CA SER A 14 0.94 -16.86 2.78
C SER A 14 2.34 -16.25 2.68
N GLN A 15 3.29 -16.69 3.50
CA GLN A 15 4.69 -16.27 3.42
C GLN A 15 5.33 -16.67 2.08
N THR A 16 5.12 -17.91 1.65
CA THR A 16 5.68 -18.44 0.40
C THR A 16 5.14 -17.67 -0.80
N PHE A 17 3.82 -17.44 -0.85
CA PHE A 17 3.19 -16.65 -1.92
C PHE A 17 3.62 -15.19 -1.92
N ALA A 18 3.77 -14.56 -0.74
CA ALA A 18 4.24 -13.18 -0.63
C ALA A 18 5.66 -13.01 -1.16
N ILE A 19 6.59 -13.87 -0.73
CA ILE A 19 7.99 -13.82 -1.17
C ILE A 19 8.11 -14.18 -2.66
N GLY A 20 7.39 -15.21 -3.11
CA GLY A 20 7.41 -15.65 -4.50
C GLY A 20 6.87 -14.58 -5.46
N SER A 21 5.70 -14.02 -5.17
CA SER A 21 5.10 -12.95 -5.98
C SER A 21 5.95 -11.68 -6.00
N PHE A 22 6.50 -11.28 -4.84
CA PHE A 22 7.40 -10.13 -4.76
C PHE A 22 8.68 -10.34 -5.60
N SER A 23 9.27 -11.53 -5.54
CA SER A 23 10.49 -11.84 -6.31
C SER A 23 10.22 -11.82 -7.82
N ALA A 24 9.10 -12.41 -8.25
CA ALA A 24 8.68 -12.39 -9.66
C ALA A 24 8.42 -10.96 -10.16
N TYR A 25 7.76 -10.14 -9.33
CA TYR A 25 7.55 -8.72 -9.60
C TYR A 25 8.89 -7.99 -9.77
N VAL A 26 9.79 -8.07 -8.79
CA VAL A 26 11.08 -7.34 -8.84
C VAL A 26 11.90 -7.75 -10.05
N LEU A 27 12.01 -9.05 -10.34
CA LEU A 27 12.78 -9.54 -11.48
C LEU A 27 12.18 -9.11 -12.82
N SER A 28 10.86 -9.22 -12.98
CA SER A 28 10.19 -8.83 -14.22
C SER A 28 10.30 -7.33 -14.49
N GLN A 29 10.14 -6.50 -13.45
CA GLN A 29 10.26 -5.04 -13.57
C GLN A 29 11.69 -4.59 -13.82
N ALA A 30 12.65 -5.18 -13.12
CA ALA A 30 14.07 -4.90 -13.37
C ALA A 30 14.45 -5.24 -14.82
N TYR A 31 13.90 -6.33 -15.37
CA TYR A 31 14.10 -6.69 -16.77
C TYR A 31 13.46 -5.69 -17.74
N VAL A 32 12.20 -5.29 -17.52
CA VAL A 32 11.53 -4.25 -18.34
C VAL A 32 12.32 -2.94 -18.32
N LEU A 33 12.72 -2.46 -17.13
CA LEU A 33 13.50 -1.23 -17.00
C LEU A 33 14.88 -1.33 -17.64
N PHE A 34 15.52 -2.49 -17.56
CA PHE A 34 16.79 -2.74 -18.24
C PHE A 34 16.63 -2.65 -19.77
N CYS A 35 15.59 -3.26 -20.33
CA CYS A 35 15.27 -3.17 -21.75
C CYS A 35 14.98 -1.72 -22.19
N GLU A 36 14.31 -0.93 -21.36
CA GLU A 36 14.02 0.49 -21.64
C GLU A 36 15.27 1.36 -21.57
N LEU A 37 16.10 1.19 -20.54
CA LEU A 37 17.35 1.94 -20.37
C LEU A 37 18.38 1.65 -21.45
N THR A 38 18.40 0.42 -21.97
CA THR A 38 19.28 0.01 -23.07
C THR A 38 18.72 0.40 -24.46
N GLY A 39 17.48 0.87 -24.52
CA GLY A 39 16.79 1.19 -25.78
C GLY A 39 16.34 -0.05 -26.57
N TYR A 40 16.36 -1.24 -25.97
CA TYR A 40 15.84 -2.46 -26.60
C TYR A 40 14.32 -2.38 -26.81
N ILE A 41 13.62 -1.78 -25.85
CA ILE A 41 12.18 -1.46 -25.94
C ILE A 41 12.07 0.04 -25.78
N ALA A 42 12.28 0.77 -26.87
CA ALA A 42 12.07 2.20 -26.92
C ALA A 42 10.71 2.46 -27.57
N PRO A 43 9.79 3.18 -26.89
CA PRO A 43 8.59 3.66 -27.57
C PRO A 43 9.00 4.51 -28.76
N ASN A 44 8.35 4.31 -29.90
CA ASN A 44 8.64 5.08 -31.10
C ASN A 44 8.34 6.56 -30.79
N PRO A 45 9.34 7.47 -30.85
CA PRO A 45 9.17 8.87 -30.49
C PRO A 45 8.19 9.61 -31.41
N GLU A 46 7.95 9.09 -32.62
CA GLU A 46 7.01 9.70 -33.57
C GLU A 46 5.55 9.40 -33.24
N THR A 47 5.27 8.29 -32.55
CA THR A 47 3.90 7.83 -32.27
C THR A 47 3.50 7.93 -30.81
N THR A 48 4.46 8.18 -29.92
CA THR A 48 4.22 8.19 -28.48
C THR A 48 4.03 9.63 -28.00
N LEU A 49 2.91 9.94 -27.36
CA LEU A 49 2.60 11.31 -26.93
C LEU A 49 3.43 11.75 -25.72
N TYR A 50 3.67 10.81 -24.81
CA TYR A 50 4.47 10.95 -23.62
C TYR A 50 4.91 9.58 -23.09
N CYS A 51 6.06 9.54 -22.44
CA CYS A 51 6.58 8.34 -21.79
C CYS A 51 7.40 8.79 -20.57
N PRO A 52 7.21 8.21 -19.36
CA PRO A 52 7.94 8.68 -18.20
C PRO A 52 9.45 8.47 -18.33
N SER A 53 10.23 9.32 -17.66
CA SER A 53 11.68 9.21 -17.60
C SER A 53 12.11 7.86 -17.01
N PRO A 54 12.82 6.99 -17.76
CA PRO A 54 13.21 5.66 -17.27
C PRO A 54 14.08 5.73 -16.01
N THR A 55 14.85 6.79 -15.85
CA THR A 55 15.70 7.00 -14.67
C THR A 55 14.86 7.29 -13.43
N LEU A 56 13.85 8.16 -13.54
CA LEU A 56 12.97 8.47 -12.41
C LEU A 56 12.09 7.26 -12.06
N VAL A 57 11.63 6.50 -13.05
CA VAL A 57 10.91 5.25 -12.83
C VAL A 57 11.80 4.24 -12.08
N LEU A 58 13.06 4.08 -12.48
CA LEU A 58 14.02 3.18 -11.81
C LEU A 58 14.22 3.57 -10.34
N VAL A 59 14.43 4.86 -10.06
CA VAL A 59 14.61 5.35 -8.68
C VAL A 59 13.38 5.03 -7.83
N PHE A 60 12.17 5.29 -8.36
CA PHE A 60 10.94 5.03 -7.62
C PHE A 60 10.72 3.52 -7.42
N PHE A 61 10.98 2.71 -8.44
CA PHE A 61 10.93 1.25 -8.35
C PHE A 61 11.88 0.70 -7.29
N VAL A 62 13.15 1.15 -7.25
CA VAL A 62 14.13 0.70 -6.25
C VAL A 62 13.68 1.08 -4.84
N ALA A 63 13.21 2.31 -4.64
CA ALA A 63 12.69 2.76 -3.35
C ALA A 63 11.48 1.91 -2.91
N GLN A 64 10.55 1.64 -3.83
CA GLN A 64 9.36 0.83 -3.54
C GLN A 64 9.69 -0.63 -3.27
N ALA A 65 10.61 -1.23 -4.03
CA ALA A 65 11.08 -2.59 -3.82
C ALA A 65 11.78 -2.73 -2.45
N ALA A 66 12.58 -1.73 -2.06
CA ALA A 66 13.22 -1.71 -0.74
C ALA A 66 12.20 -1.58 0.40
N ALA A 67 11.19 -0.70 0.25
CA ALA A 67 10.11 -0.55 1.21
C ALA A 67 9.30 -1.86 1.36
N SER A 68 8.93 -2.47 0.23
CA SER A 68 8.19 -3.73 0.19
C SER A 68 8.97 -4.91 0.77
N GLY A 69 10.27 -5.01 0.44
CA GLY A 69 11.15 -6.04 1.00
C GLY A 69 11.34 -5.87 2.51
N THR A 70 11.48 -4.63 2.97
CA THR A 70 11.54 -4.30 4.41
C THR A 70 10.22 -4.68 5.09
N TRP A 71 9.09 -4.37 4.46
CA TRP A 71 7.76 -4.72 4.97
C TRP A 71 7.58 -6.24 5.12
N ILE A 72 7.89 -7.03 4.08
CA ILE A 72 7.86 -8.50 4.13
C ILE A 72 8.78 -9.02 5.25
N LYS A 73 10.00 -8.48 5.36
CA LYS A 73 10.95 -8.86 6.41
C LYS A 73 10.40 -8.53 7.80
N THR A 74 9.75 -7.39 7.99
CA THR A 74 9.13 -7.06 9.29
C THR A 74 7.93 -7.95 9.60
N LEU A 75 7.13 -8.30 8.59
CA LEU A 75 5.96 -9.15 8.70
C LEU A 75 6.32 -10.57 9.16
N PHE A 76 7.39 -11.16 8.61
CA PHE A 76 7.76 -12.55 8.88
C PHE A 76 9.00 -12.72 9.79
N GLY A 77 9.91 -11.73 9.82
CA GLY A 77 11.23 -11.85 10.45
C GLY A 77 11.27 -11.70 11.97
N GLY A 78 10.29 -11.01 12.57
CA GLY A 78 10.30 -10.76 14.02
C GLY A 78 9.91 -11.96 14.89
N ARG A 79 9.11 -12.90 14.37
CA ARG A 79 8.41 -13.89 15.21
C ARG A 79 8.43 -15.34 14.70
N CYS A 80 8.55 -15.57 13.38
CA CYS A 80 8.46 -16.93 12.82
C CYS A 80 9.71 -17.78 13.15
N THR A 81 10.90 -17.19 13.10
CA THR A 81 12.17 -17.91 13.29
C THR A 81 12.36 -18.43 14.72
N LYS A 82 11.92 -17.66 15.73
CA LYS A 82 12.05 -18.07 17.14
C LYS A 82 11.05 -19.17 17.51
N ARG A 83 9.79 -19.09 17.02
CA ARG A 83 8.73 -20.06 17.38
C ARG A 83 8.81 -21.36 16.58
N ALA A 84 9.20 -21.32 15.30
CA ALA A 84 9.43 -22.54 14.53
C ALA A 84 10.58 -23.37 15.11
N GLY A 85 11.68 -22.72 15.53
CA GLY A 85 12.78 -23.39 16.21
C GLY A 85 12.38 -24.02 17.55
N LEU A 86 11.56 -23.32 18.35
CA LEU A 86 11.05 -23.84 19.63
C LEU A 86 10.06 -25.00 19.45
N ASN A 87 9.11 -24.92 18.51
CA ASN A 87 8.15 -26.00 18.26
C ASN A 87 8.79 -27.23 17.63
N LEU A 88 9.74 -27.06 16.70
CA LEU A 88 10.43 -28.22 16.11
C LEU A 88 11.28 -28.93 17.17
N ARG A 89 11.93 -28.16 18.06
CA ARG A 89 12.68 -28.68 19.20
C ARG A 89 11.76 -29.41 20.18
N ALA A 90 10.64 -28.81 20.57
CA ALA A 90 9.68 -29.44 21.46
C ALA A 90 9.09 -30.74 20.88
N LEU A 91 8.76 -30.78 19.57
CA LEU A 91 8.27 -31.98 18.90
C LEU A 91 9.34 -33.08 18.78
N TYR A 92 10.61 -32.70 18.58
CA TYR A 92 11.71 -33.66 18.56
C TYR A 92 12.02 -34.22 19.96
N PHE A 93 12.06 -33.37 20.99
CA PHE A 93 12.36 -33.79 22.36
C PHE A 93 11.20 -34.51 23.07
N SER A 94 9.94 -34.23 22.68
CA SER A 94 8.77 -34.96 23.20
C SER A 94 8.72 -36.41 22.70
N LYS A 95 9.34 -36.72 21.55
CA LYS A 95 9.29 -38.06 20.96
C LYS A 95 10.24 -39.07 21.64
N ASP A 96 11.24 -38.62 22.39
CA ASP A 96 12.24 -39.49 23.05
C ASP A 96 11.96 -39.79 24.53
N ARG A 97 10.95 -39.18 25.14
CA ARG A 97 10.62 -39.40 26.57
C ARG A 97 9.40 -40.31 26.70
N LYS A 98 9.59 -41.59 26.39
CA LYS A 98 8.63 -42.65 26.72
C LYS A 98 9.17 -43.38 27.97
N GLY A 99 8.86 -42.83 29.14
CA GLY A 99 9.30 -43.35 30.43
C GLY A 99 8.52 -42.73 31.57
N ASP A 100 7.39 -43.39 31.87
CA ASP A 100 6.66 -43.55 33.13
C ASP A 100 6.77 -42.45 34.23
N ASP A 101 5.61 -41.87 34.54
CA ASP A 101 5.12 -41.37 35.84
C ASP A 101 5.46 -39.96 36.39
N GLU A 102 6.14 -39.06 35.67
CA GLU A 102 6.41 -37.66 36.15
C GLU A 102 5.76 -36.54 35.30
N GLU A 103 4.63 -36.81 34.65
CA GLU A 103 4.06 -35.92 33.61
C GLU A 103 3.02 -34.90 34.10
N ALA A 104 2.58 -34.95 35.36
CA ALA A 104 1.49 -34.11 35.85
C ALA A 104 1.92 -32.69 36.31
N ASP A 105 3.09 -32.52 36.93
CA ASP A 105 3.43 -31.26 37.61
C ASP A 105 4.18 -30.24 36.73
N MET A 106 4.79 -30.68 35.62
CA MET A 106 5.58 -29.79 34.76
C MET A 106 4.73 -29.04 33.73
N GLN A 107 3.48 -29.47 33.52
CA GLN A 107 2.58 -28.88 32.54
C GLN A 107 1.86 -27.62 33.07
N GLU A 108 1.75 -27.47 34.38
CA GLU A 108 1.06 -26.33 35.01
C GLU A 108 1.97 -25.08 35.14
N GLN A 109 3.29 -25.25 35.31
CA GLN A 109 4.23 -24.13 35.38
C GLN A 109 4.55 -23.46 34.04
N LEU A 110 4.23 -24.08 32.90
CA LEU A 110 4.44 -23.47 31.57
C LEU A 110 3.26 -22.59 31.11
N LEU A 111 2.15 -22.59 31.85
CA LEU A 111 0.91 -21.89 31.50
C LEU A 111 0.77 -20.49 32.11
N ASP A 112 1.64 -20.12 33.06
CA ASP A 112 1.53 -18.87 33.84
C ASP A 112 2.65 -17.85 33.51
N GLY A 113 3.25 -17.97 32.33
CA GLY A 113 4.10 -16.91 31.78
C GLY A 113 3.27 -15.66 31.45
N PRO A 114 3.80 -14.44 31.64
CA PRO A 114 3.10 -13.20 31.34
C PRO A 114 2.44 -13.28 29.96
N ARG A 115 1.10 -13.18 29.93
CA ARG A 115 0.31 -13.01 28.72
C ARG A 115 0.52 -11.60 28.15
N ASP A 116 1.76 -11.15 28.09
CA ASP A 116 2.15 -9.89 27.46
C ASP A 116 1.92 -10.06 25.96
N ASP A 117 0.80 -9.57 25.44
CA ASP A 117 0.64 -8.90 24.13
C ASP A 117 1.24 -9.58 22.87
N VAL A 118 1.53 -10.89 22.92
CA VAL A 118 2.34 -11.61 21.91
C VAL A 118 1.55 -11.98 20.64
N THR A 119 0.23 -11.79 20.61
CA THR A 119 -0.64 -12.47 19.62
C THR A 119 -1.55 -11.58 18.79
N SER A 120 -1.09 -10.38 18.41
CA SER A 120 -1.59 -9.81 17.15
C SER A 120 -0.39 -9.57 16.23
N LEU A 121 -0.28 -10.40 15.19
CA LEU A 121 0.16 -9.82 13.92
C LEU A 121 -0.79 -8.65 13.69
N ASP A 122 -0.23 -7.48 13.39
CA ASP A 122 -1.04 -6.27 13.27
C ASP A 122 -2.12 -6.57 12.21
N SER A 123 -3.39 -6.58 12.62
CA SER A 123 -4.50 -7.09 11.80
C SER A 123 -4.50 -6.45 10.41
N THR A 124 -4.07 -5.19 10.34
CA THR A 124 -3.83 -4.42 9.12
C THR A 124 -2.88 -5.10 8.14
N GLN A 125 -1.74 -5.62 8.61
CA GLN A 125 -0.71 -6.23 7.75
C GLN A 125 -1.21 -7.52 7.11
N LEU A 126 -1.91 -8.36 7.89
CA LEU A 126 -2.53 -9.58 7.38
C LEU A 126 -3.68 -9.27 6.42
N ALA A 127 -4.47 -8.23 6.71
CA ALA A 127 -5.55 -7.80 5.84
C ALA A 127 -5.05 -7.28 4.48
N TYR A 128 -3.91 -6.59 4.46
CA TYR A 128 -3.31 -6.06 3.23
C TYR A 128 -2.58 -7.12 2.39
N LEU A 129 -2.05 -8.17 3.02
CA LEU A 129 -1.26 -9.21 2.38
C LEU A 129 -1.86 -9.82 1.08
N PRO A 130 -3.15 -10.21 1.01
CA PRO A 130 -3.71 -10.75 -0.23
C PRO A 130 -3.71 -9.74 -1.38
N PHE A 131 -3.96 -8.46 -1.09
CA PHE A 131 -3.95 -7.39 -2.09
C PHE A 131 -2.53 -7.11 -2.58
N PHE A 132 -1.54 -7.17 -1.69
CA PHE A 132 -0.12 -7.09 -2.04
C PHE A 132 0.28 -8.22 -3.00
N ILE A 133 -0.09 -9.48 -2.69
CA ILE A 133 0.21 -10.63 -3.54
C ILE A 133 -0.48 -10.48 -4.91
N ALA A 134 -1.77 -10.15 -4.93
CA ALA A 134 -2.54 -9.99 -6.15
C ALA A 134 -1.96 -8.89 -7.05
N SER A 135 -1.59 -7.75 -6.46
CA SER A 135 -0.96 -6.64 -7.18
C SER A 135 0.38 -7.04 -7.83
N ASN A 136 1.25 -7.73 -7.08
CA ASN A 136 2.53 -8.21 -7.62
C ASN A 136 2.34 -9.18 -8.78
N VAL A 137 1.34 -10.08 -8.70
CA VAL A 137 1.00 -11.00 -9.79
C VAL A 137 0.50 -10.23 -11.01
N CYS A 138 -0.41 -9.26 -10.83
CA CYS A 138 -0.90 -8.42 -11.92
C CYS A 138 0.23 -7.64 -12.59
N LEU A 139 1.14 -7.03 -11.81
CA LEU A 139 2.28 -6.30 -12.36
C LEU A 139 3.29 -7.20 -13.06
N THR A 140 3.48 -8.43 -12.59
CA THR A 140 4.32 -9.42 -13.27
C THR A 140 3.71 -9.82 -14.62
N ALA A 141 2.40 -10.10 -14.64
CA ALA A 141 1.69 -10.40 -15.87
C ALA A 141 1.71 -9.22 -16.86
N TRP A 142 1.58 -7.99 -16.34
CA TRP A 142 1.73 -6.77 -17.14
C TRP A 142 3.11 -6.70 -17.77
N SER A 143 4.19 -6.93 -17.00
CA SER A 143 5.56 -6.92 -17.54
C SER A 143 5.69 -7.86 -18.73
N ILE A 144 5.13 -9.07 -18.64
CA ILE A 144 5.17 -10.05 -19.74
C ILE A 144 4.37 -9.55 -20.94
N ALA A 145 3.14 -9.07 -20.74
CA ALA A 145 2.31 -8.55 -21.81
C ALA A 145 2.95 -7.35 -22.53
N TRP A 146 3.59 -6.45 -21.75
CA TRP A 146 4.32 -5.30 -22.26
C TRP A 146 5.51 -5.69 -23.15
N LEU A 147 6.29 -6.70 -22.74
CA LEU A 147 7.43 -7.21 -23.52
C LEU A 147 7.01 -7.89 -24.83
N HIS A 148 5.74 -8.28 -24.96
CA HIS A 148 5.18 -8.93 -26.15
C HIS A 148 4.29 -7.99 -26.99
N ASP A 149 4.33 -6.68 -26.72
CA ASP A 149 3.54 -5.66 -27.42
C ASP A 149 2.01 -5.91 -27.34
N TYR A 150 1.54 -6.57 -26.28
CA TYR A 150 0.10 -6.79 -26.06
C TYR A 150 -0.54 -5.61 -25.30
N ASP A 151 -0.56 -4.45 -25.96
CA ASP A 151 -0.99 -3.15 -25.40
C ASP A 151 -2.37 -3.16 -24.71
N THR A 152 -3.35 -3.82 -25.32
CA THR A 152 -4.72 -3.92 -24.75
C THR A 152 -4.75 -4.80 -23.50
N THR A 153 -4.01 -5.91 -23.50
CA THR A 153 -3.93 -6.82 -22.36
C THR A 153 -3.16 -6.18 -21.22
N SER A 154 -2.06 -5.48 -21.52
CA SER A 154 -1.29 -4.73 -20.54
C SER A 154 -2.16 -3.64 -19.88
N GLN A 155 -2.96 -2.91 -20.66
CA GLN A 155 -3.89 -1.90 -20.15
C GLN A 155 -4.91 -2.49 -19.17
N LEU A 156 -5.52 -3.63 -19.52
CA LEU A 156 -6.50 -4.30 -18.67
C LEU A 156 -5.88 -4.76 -17.34
N LEU A 157 -4.68 -5.36 -17.40
CA LEU A 157 -3.97 -5.82 -16.20
C LEU A 157 -3.60 -4.66 -15.28
N LEU A 158 -3.18 -3.52 -15.83
CA LEU A 158 -2.93 -2.29 -15.06
C LEU A 158 -4.20 -1.72 -14.46
N GLY A 159 -5.32 -1.76 -15.17
CA GLY A 159 -6.63 -1.37 -14.63
C GLY A 159 -7.04 -2.19 -13.42
N ILE A 160 -6.92 -3.51 -13.50
CA ILE A 160 -7.19 -4.40 -12.37
C ILE A 160 -6.25 -4.09 -11.21
N ASN A 161 -4.95 -3.94 -11.48
CA ASN A 161 -3.95 -3.61 -10.47
C ASN A 161 -4.22 -2.27 -9.77
N MET A 162 -4.57 -1.24 -10.53
CA MET A 162 -4.92 0.08 -10.02
C MET A 162 -6.15 -0.02 -9.12
N CYS A 163 -7.20 -0.73 -9.53
CA CYS A 163 -8.39 -0.96 -8.70
C CYS A 163 -8.05 -1.65 -7.38
N ILE A 164 -7.20 -2.69 -7.41
CA ILE A 164 -6.73 -3.41 -6.20
C ILE A 164 -5.99 -2.45 -5.25
N GLN A 165 -5.08 -1.63 -5.77
CA GLN A 165 -4.29 -0.70 -4.96
C GLN A 165 -5.13 0.44 -4.40
N LEU A 166 -6.00 1.06 -5.21
CA LEU A 166 -6.91 2.11 -4.74
C LEU A 166 -7.93 1.58 -3.72
N TYR A 167 -8.45 0.36 -3.93
CA TYR A 167 -9.30 -0.31 -2.94
C TYR A 167 -8.54 -0.49 -1.61
N SER A 168 -7.29 -0.95 -1.68
CA SER A 168 -6.46 -1.15 -0.49
C SER A 168 -6.23 0.16 0.26
N VAL A 169 -5.91 1.25 -0.45
CA VAL A 169 -5.65 2.55 0.18
C VAL A 169 -6.93 3.18 0.74
N PHE A 170 -8.01 3.26 -0.05
CA PHE A 170 -9.19 4.04 0.32
C PHE A 170 -10.22 3.29 1.16
N LEU A 171 -10.34 1.96 1.02
CA LEU A 171 -11.38 1.19 1.73
C LEU A 171 -10.83 0.34 2.86
N LEU A 172 -9.64 -0.25 2.67
CA LEU A 172 -9.03 -1.12 3.65
C LEU A 172 -8.22 -0.34 4.70
N LEU A 173 -7.36 0.57 4.24
CA LEU A 173 -6.47 1.38 5.07
C LEU A 173 -7.04 2.76 5.44
N HIS A 174 -8.36 2.96 5.30
CA HIS A 174 -8.97 4.26 5.59
C HIS A 174 -8.72 4.71 7.06
N PRO A 175 -8.26 5.95 7.31
CA PRO A 175 -7.93 6.44 8.66
C PRO A 175 -9.09 6.40 9.66
N SER A 176 -10.34 6.46 9.19
CA SER A 176 -11.53 6.41 10.07
C SER A 176 -11.91 5.00 10.55
N ARG A 177 -11.23 3.96 10.09
CA ARG A 177 -11.46 2.57 10.51
C ARG A 177 -10.43 2.12 11.54
N GLN A 178 -10.59 0.89 12.05
CA GLN A 178 -9.73 0.24 13.06
C GLN A 178 -8.23 0.13 12.68
N HIS A 179 -7.82 0.62 11.50
CA HIS A 179 -6.48 0.51 10.94
C HIS A 179 -5.80 1.87 10.71
N ALA A 180 -6.15 2.88 11.52
CA ALA A 180 -5.52 4.20 11.49
C ALA A 180 -3.97 4.10 11.50
N PRO A 181 -3.27 5.02 10.82
CA PRO A 181 -1.82 4.99 10.74
C PRO A 181 -1.20 5.18 12.14
N THR A 182 -0.66 4.09 12.67
CA THR A 182 0.14 4.07 13.89
C THR A 182 1.61 3.86 13.54
N SER A 183 2.54 4.21 14.45
CA SER A 183 3.97 3.96 14.26
C SER A 183 4.32 2.48 14.05
N LYS A 184 3.40 1.55 14.32
CA LYS A 184 3.55 0.11 14.05
C LYS A 184 3.10 -0.28 12.62
N ASN A 185 2.12 0.43 12.06
CA ASN A 185 1.52 0.15 10.75
C ASN A 185 1.92 1.13 9.63
N TRP A 186 2.71 2.16 9.94
CA TRP A 186 3.12 3.18 8.97
C TRP A 186 3.74 2.59 7.70
N LEU A 187 4.54 1.52 7.83
CA LEU A 187 5.21 0.89 6.71
C LEU A 187 4.23 0.21 5.75
N SER A 188 3.13 -0.35 6.26
CA SER A 188 2.05 -0.91 5.43
C SER A 188 1.35 0.17 4.62
N HIS A 189 1.08 1.32 5.26
CA HIS A 189 0.49 2.48 4.60
C HIS A 189 1.43 3.03 3.53
N LEU A 190 2.74 3.13 3.84
CA LEU A 190 3.74 3.54 2.87
C LEU A 190 3.72 2.63 1.65
N VAL A 191 3.91 1.32 1.84
CA VAL A 191 3.97 0.33 0.73
C VAL A 191 2.69 0.32 -0.11
N ALA A 192 1.52 0.40 0.53
CA ALA A 192 0.24 0.44 -0.19
C ALA A 192 0.08 1.73 -1.02
N LYS A 193 0.45 2.89 -0.46
CA LYS A 193 0.30 4.18 -1.13
C LYS A 193 1.31 4.38 -2.26
N SER A 194 2.57 4.04 -2.05
CA SER A 194 3.57 4.05 -3.12
C SER A 194 3.28 2.99 -4.18
N GLY A 195 2.70 1.84 -3.79
CA GLY A 195 2.20 0.84 -4.74
C GLY A 195 1.07 1.37 -5.62
N ALA A 196 0.15 2.15 -5.05
CA ALA A 196 -0.88 2.86 -5.81
C ALA A 196 -0.27 3.92 -6.74
N GLY A 197 0.74 4.67 -6.30
CA GLY A 197 1.51 5.60 -7.15
C GLY A 197 2.10 4.89 -8.38
N ILE A 198 2.87 3.81 -8.18
CA ILE A 198 3.42 3.04 -9.31
C ILE A 198 2.31 2.52 -10.25
N ALA A 199 1.19 2.05 -9.71
CA ALA A 199 0.07 1.60 -10.54
C ALA A 199 -0.48 2.72 -11.43
N VAL A 200 -0.59 3.94 -10.89
CA VAL A 200 -1.01 5.14 -11.64
C VAL A 200 0.04 5.49 -12.69
N LEU A 201 1.31 5.56 -12.33
CA LEU A 201 2.40 5.86 -13.28
C LEU A 201 2.40 4.91 -14.48
N TYR A 202 2.28 3.61 -14.23
CA TYR A 202 2.26 2.60 -15.29
C TYR A 202 0.99 2.64 -16.12
N MET A 203 -0.16 2.95 -15.52
CA MET A 203 -1.40 3.19 -16.24
C MET A 203 -1.23 4.31 -17.29
N TRP A 204 -0.67 5.45 -16.87
CA TRP A 204 -0.42 6.58 -17.79
C TRP A 204 0.66 6.25 -18.82
N LYS A 205 1.74 5.56 -18.42
CA LYS A 205 2.76 5.09 -19.36
C LYS A 205 2.17 4.25 -20.49
N ASN A 206 1.30 3.29 -20.15
CA ASN A 206 0.66 2.41 -21.13
C ASN A 206 -0.34 3.19 -22.01
N TRP A 207 -1.07 4.15 -21.42
CA TRP A 207 -1.97 5.04 -22.14
C TRP A 207 -1.24 5.88 -23.19
N GLY A 208 -0.09 6.46 -22.85
CA GLY A 208 0.72 7.27 -23.76
C GLY A 208 1.24 6.50 -24.99
N VAL A 209 1.34 5.17 -24.88
CA VAL A 209 1.69 4.27 -26.00
C VAL A 209 0.47 3.81 -26.79
N ILE A 210 -0.71 3.68 -26.17
CA ILE A 210 -1.95 3.29 -26.86
C ILE A 210 -2.51 4.44 -27.70
N ASP A 211 -2.42 5.67 -27.22
CA ASP A 211 -3.01 6.84 -27.88
C ASP A 211 -2.16 7.36 -29.06
N ARG A 212 -1.90 6.48 -30.04
CA ARG A 212 -0.97 6.72 -31.16
C ARG A 212 -1.50 7.64 -32.27
N TYR A 213 -2.77 8.05 -32.24
CA TYR A 213 -3.46 8.55 -33.44
C TYR A 213 -4.34 9.79 -33.25
N ARG A 214 -4.36 10.40 -32.07
CA ARG A 214 -5.20 11.59 -31.85
C ARG A 214 -4.36 12.75 -31.35
N MET A 215 -4.41 13.86 -32.09
CA MET A 215 -4.00 15.17 -31.58
C MET A 215 -4.73 15.36 -30.26
N SER A 216 -4.00 15.49 -29.16
CA SER A 216 -4.58 15.31 -27.83
C SER A 216 -5.67 16.35 -27.62
N PRO A 217 -6.94 15.94 -27.53
CA PRO A 217 -8.01 16.89 -27.34
C PRO A 217 -7.79 17.52 -25.96
N THR A 218 -7.91 18.85 -25.85
CA THR A 218 -7.82 19.57 -24.57
C THR A 218 -8.67 18.90 -23.47
N ALA A 219 -9.77 18.24 -23.85
CA ALA A 219 -10.60 17.43 -22.97
C ALA A 219 -9.84 16.28 -22.26
N GLU A 220 -8.92 15.58 -22.93
CA GLU A 220 -8.13 14.50 -22.33
C GLU A 220 -7.11 15.03 -21.33
N MET A 221 -6.44 16.13 -21.66
CA MET A 221 -5.51 16.81 -20.75
C MET A 221 -6.23 17.30 -19.50
N VAL A 222 -7.41 17.91 -19.67
CA VAL A 222 -8.27 18.36 -18.55
C VAL A 222 -8.76 17.17 -17.73
N ASN A 223 -9.14 16.06 -18.36
CA ASN A 223 -9.56 14.85 -17.66
C ASN A 223 -8.40 14.26 -16.84
N SER A 224 -7.19 14.20 -17.41
CA SER A 224 -5.98 13.77 -16.69
C SER A 224 -5.70 14.66 -15.49
N ALA A 225 -5.75 15.99 -15.68
CA ALA A 225 -5.59 16.96 -14.60
C ALA A 225 -6.60 16.73 -13.47
N LEU A 226 -7.87 16.55 -13.83
CA LEU A 226 -8.93 16.30 -12.87
C LEU A 226 -8.68 15.02 -12.08
N ILE A 227 -8.28 13.92 -12.74
CA ILE A 227 -8.02 12.65 -12.07
C ILE A 227 -6.86 12.78 -11.06
N PHE A 228 -5.73 13.37 -11.46
CA PHE A 228 -4.57 13.53 -10.57
C PHE A 228 -4.87 14.43 -9.36
N VAL A 229 -5.58 15.55 -9.58
CA VAL A 229 -5.97 16.46 -8.50
C VAL A 229 -6.97 15.80 -7.56
N LEU A 230 -8.01 15.15 -8.09
CA LEU A 230 -9.02 14.46 -7.27
C LEU A 230 -8.39 13.33 -6.45
N MET A 231 -7.46 12.56 -7.04
CA MET A 231 -6.78 11.48 -6.33
C MET A 231 -5.85 12.02 -5.22
N THR A 232 -5.22 13.18 -5.44
CA THR A 232 -4.46 13.89 -4.41
C THR A 232 -5.38 14.32 -3.26
N VAL A 233 -6.49 14.99 -3.55
CA VAL A 233 -7.47 15.42 -2.54
C VAL A 233 -8.06 14.22 -1.80
N ALA A 234 -8.35 13.12 -2.50
CA ALA A 234 -8.89 11.90 -1.90
C ALA A 234 -7.88 11.16 -1.00
N SER A 235 -6.58 11.44 -1.10
CA SER A 235 -5.53 10.81 -0.29
C SER A 235 -5.68 11.08 1.22
N GLY A 236 -6.47 12.10 1.57
CA GLY A 236 -6.76 12.47 2.94
C GLY A 236 -5.57 13.18 3.62
N PRO A 237 -5.52 13.21 4.96
CA PRO A 237 -4.53 13.99 5.71
C PRO A 237 -3.10 13.46 5.60
N ASP A 238 -2.89 12.28 5.01
CA ASP A 238 -1.57 11.73 4.79
C ASP A 238 -1.08 12.06 3.37
N PRO A 239 -0.04 12.90 3.24
CA PRO A 239 0.43 13.41 1.95
C PRO A 239 1.15 12.35 1.10
N THR A 240 1.39 11.15 1.62
CA THR A 240 2.25 10.13 0.96
C THR A 240 1.79 9.79 -0.46
N LEU A 241 0.49 9.55 -0.68
CA LEU A 241 -0.02 9.23 -2.02
C LEU A 241 0.05 10.44 -2.96
N GLY A 242 -0.29 11.64 -2.48
CA GLY A 242 -0.15 12.86 -3.26
C GLY A 242 1.31 13.18 -3.63
N LEU A 243 2.28 12.88 -2.76
CA LEU A 243 3.71 12.99 -3.07
C LEU A 243 4.15 11.98 -4.14
N CYS A 244 3.61 10.76 -4.12
CA CYS A 244 3.85 9.78 -5.19
C CYS A 244 3.29 10.29 -6.52
N ILE A 245 2.07 10.82 -6.53
CA ILE A 245 1.44 11.42 -7.72
C ILE A 245 2.28 12.60 -8.25
N LEU A 246 2.75 13.46 -7.36
CA LEU A 246 3.62 14.58 -7.73
C LEU A 246 4.91 14.07 -8.40
N TYR A 247 5.52 13.03 -7.84
CA TYR A 247 6.69 12.40 -8.43
C TYR A 247 6.37 11.80 -9.81
N ASP A 248 5.23 11.13 -9.96
CA ASP A 248 4.79 10.53 -11.23
C ASP A 248 4.59 11.59 -12.32
N LEU A 249 4.00 12.73 -11.98
CA LEU A 249 3.83 13.86 -12.90
C LEU A 249 5.17 14.44 -13.34
N ILE A 250 6.13 14.56 -12.42
CA ILE A 250 7.50 14.97 -12.75
C ILE A 250 8.15 13.93 -13.67
N ALA A 251 7.99 12.64 -13.37
CA ALA A 251 8.52 11.56 -14.21
C ALA A 251 7.94 11.60 -15.63
N LEU A 252 6.64 11.85 -15.78
CA LEU A 252 5.95 12.00 -17.08
C LEU A 252 6.39 13.27 -17.83
N ALA A 253 6.58 14.39 -17.11
CA ALA A 253 7.04 15.64 -17.71
C ALA A 253 8.46 15.50 -18.28
N PHE A 254 9.41 14.91 -17.54
CA PHE A 254 10.80 14.78 -17.97
C PHE A 254 11.10 13.51 -18.79
N GLY A 255 10.07 13.02 -19.47
CA GLY A 255 10.14 11.89 -20.38
C GLY A 255 10.90 12.15 -21.67
N PRO A 256 11.60 11.14 -22.25
CA PRO A 256 12.33 11.32 -23.51
C PRO A 256 11.42 11.53 -24.73
N ALA A 257 10.18 11.02 -24.68
CA ALA A 257 9.21 11.08 -25.78
C ALA A 257 8.01 11.98 -25.45
N THR A 258 8.20 12.99 -24.58
CA THR A 258 7.11 13.87 -24.15
C THR A 258 6.96 15.05 -25.10
N SER A 259 5.81 15.11 -25.78
CA SER A 259 5.44 16.26 -26.62
C SER A 259 5.35 17.56 -25.79
N SER A 260 5.60 18.71 -26.43
CA SER A 260 5.64 20.01 -25.75
C SER A 260 4.34 20.37 -25.03
N GLU A 261 3.19 19.96 -25.56
CA GLU A 261 1.88 20.23 -24.96
C GLU A 261 1.70 19.42 -23.67
N TRP A 262 1.99 18.11 -23.73
CA TRP A 262 1.92 17.23 -22.57
C TRP A 262 2.95 17.59 -21.49
N TYR A 263 4.15 18.04 -21.89
CA TYR A 263 5.16 18.57 -20.98
C TYR A 263 4.60 19.70 -20.10
N HIS A 264 4.03 20.73 -20.73
CA HIS A 264 3.44 21.85 -20.00
C HIS A 264 2.23 21.41 -19.17
N THR A 265 1.38 20.55 -19.71
CA THR A 265 0.23 20.00 -18.99
C THR A 265 0.65 19.29 -17.70
N PHE A 266 1.62 18.36 -17.76
CA PHE A 266 2.07 17.66 -16.56
C PHE A 266 2.72 18.60 -15.55
N LEU A 267 3.46 19.62 -15.98
CA LEU A 267 3.99 20.65 -15.07
C LEU A 267 2.90 21.49 -14.41
N TYR A 268 1.86 21.89 -15.13
CA TYR A 268 0.73 22.62 -14.55
C TYR A 268 -0.05 21.75 -13.56
N ILE A 269 -0.26 20.47 -13.87
CA ILE A 269 -0.88 19.52 -12.94
C ILE A 269 0.01 19.33 -11.70
N ALA A 270 1.32 19.18 -11.87
CA ALA A 270 2.27 19.04 -10.76
C ALA A 270 2.26 20.28 -9.85
N ALA A 271 2.18 21.48 -10.43
CA ALA A 271 2.04 22.72 -9.67
C ALA A 271 0.71 22.76 -8.89
N ALA A 272 -0.40 22.35 -9.50
CA ALA A 272 -1.70 22.27 -8.84
C ALA A 272 -1.71 21.24 -7.69
N VAL A 273 -1.18 20.04 -7.91
CA VAL A 273 -1.02 19.00 -6.88
C VAL A 273 -0.14 19.49 -5.73
N SER A 274 0.97 20.17 -6.02
CA SER A 274 1.84 20.76 -5.01
C SER A 274 1.13 21.82 -4.17
N ALA A 275 0.30 22.66 -4.81
CA ALA A 275 -0.51 23.66 -4.11
C ALA A 275 -1.54 23.01 -3.18
N VAL A 276 -2.22 21.96 -3.63
CA VAL A 276 -3.16 21.18 -2.79
C VAL A 276 -2.44 20.60 -1.57
N LEU A 277 -1.30 19.92 -1.76
CA LEU A 277 -0.50 19.37 -0.67
C LEU A 277 -0.04 20.44 0.32
N GLY A 278 0.38 21.61 -0.17
CA GLY A 278 0.77 22.74 0.67
C GLY A 278 -0.40 23.31 1.49
N LEU A 279 -1.57 23.46 0.87
CA LEU A 279 -2.78 23.90 1.55
C LEU A 279 -3.22 22.92 2.63
N ASP A 280 -3.23 21.61 2.33
CA ASP A 280 -3.58 20.58 3.30
C ASP A 280 -2.63 20.60 4.51
N ALA A 281 -1.32 20.74 4.27
CA ALA A 281 -0.34 20.85 5.34
C ALA A 281 -0.59 22.09 6.24
N VAL A 282 -0.89 23.24 5.64
CA VAL A 282 -1.21 24.48 6.37
C VAL A 282 -2.49 24.33 7.19
N VAL A 283 -3.54 23.74 6.61
CA VAL A 283 -4.82 23.50 7.29
C VAL A 283 -4.64 22.53 8.46
N CYS A 284 -3.87 21.46 8.29
CA CYS A 284 -3.56 20.52 9.35
C CYS A 284 -2.81 21.20 10.51
N GLN A 285 -1.78 21.99 10.22
CA GLN A 285 -1.04 22.73 11.25
C GLN A 285 -1.91 23.73 11.99
N TRP A 286 -2.79 24.45 11.27
CA TRP A 286 -3.70 25.43 11.87
C TRP A 286 -4.72 24.75 12.80
N THR A 287 -5.25 23.60 12.39
CA THR A 287 -6.20 22.82 13.18
C THR A 287 -5.55 22.30 14.47
N GLN A 288 -4.32 21.79 14.39
CA GLN A 288 -3.57 21.33 15.57
C GLN A 288 -3.35 22.45 16.59
N LYS A 289 -2.89 23.62 16.14
CA LYS A 289 -2.70 24.79 17.03
C LYS A 289 -3.99 25.21 17.73
N LYS A 290 -5.13 25.17 17.03
CA LYS A 290 -6.42 25.52 17.62
C LYS A 290 -6.81 24.55 18.74
N THR A 291 -6.62 23.24 18.53
CA THR A 291 -6.86 22.22 19.55
C THR A 291 -5.99 22.42 20.80
N GLU A 292 -4.70 22.73 20.61
CA GLU A 292 -3.78 23.02 21.72
C GLU A 292 -4.19 24.27 22.51
N SER A 293 -4.60 25.34 21.81
CA SER A 293 -5.02 26.60 22.44
C SER A 293 -6.38 26.52 23.17
N GLY A 294 -7.27 25.62 22.73
CA GLY A 294 -8.60 25.43 23.33
C GLY A 294 -8.60 24.55 24.58
N LEU A 295 -7.64 23.64 24.71
CA LEU A 295 -7.49 22.75 25.86
C LEU A 295 -6.92 23.43 27.13
N THR A 296 -6.53 24.71 27.04
CA THR A 296 -6.12 25.52 28.19
C THR A 296 -7.23 26.41 28.76
N GLY A 297 -8.45 26.37 28.21
CA GLY A 297 -9.53 27.31 28.52
C GLY A 297 -10.62 26.85 29.50
N ASP A 298 -10.85 25.54 29.64
CA ASP A 298 -11.88 25.03 30.55
C ASP A 298 -11.22 24.48 31.82
N GLY A 299 -11.47 25.18 32.93
CA GLY A 299 -11.17 24.70 34.28
C GLY A 299 -11.79 23.33 34.56
N PRO A 300 -11.43 22.68 35.67
CA PRO A 300 -11.90 21.33 35.99
C PRO A 300 -13.44 21.32 35.97
N PHE A 301 -14.01 20.74 34.91
CA PHE A 301 -15.41 20.41 34.84
C PHE A 301 -15.61 19.29 35.86
N ASP A 302 -15.99 19.72 37.06
CA ASP A 302 -16.47 18.88 38.14
C ASP A 302 -17.66 18.10 37.59
N TYR A 303 -17.40 16.84 37.24
CA TYR A 303 -18.43 15.90 36.83
C TYR A 303 -19.18 15.50 38.10
N SER A 304 -20.02 16.42 38.61
CA SER A 304 -21.02 16.08 39.62
C SER A 304 -21.91 15.01 39.01
N ASP A 305 -21.71 13.80 39.52
CA ASP A 305 -22.41 12.57 39.24
C ASP A 305 -23.88 12.71 39.69
N ASP A 306 -24.68 13.44 38.92
CA ASP A 306 -26.13 13.46 39.06
C ASP A 306 -26.65 12.10 38.60
N GLY A 307 -26.85 11.20 39.57
CA GLY A 307 -27.32 9.83 39.45
C GLY A 307 -28.68 9.64 38.77
N ARG A 308 -28.82 10.08 37.52
CA ARG A 308 -29.94 9.76 36.64
C ARG A 308 -29.66 8.45 35.93
N SER A 309 -30.20 7.39 36.54
CA SER A 309 -30.54 6.11 35.92
C SER A 309 -30.95 6.28 34.45
N SER A 310 -30.11 5.79 33.54
CA SER A 310 -30.41 5.76 32.11
C SER A 310 -31.58 4.81 31.84
N PRO A 311 -32.59 5.23 31.06
CA PRO A 311 -33.69 4.34 30.67
C PRO A 311 -33.17 3.27 29.70
N SER A 312 -33.57 2.02 29.95
CA SER A 312 -33.30 0.87 29.10
C SER A 312 -33.83 1.11 27.68
N LEU A 313 -32.93 1.30 26.71
CA LEU A 313 -33.28 1.37 25.30
C LEU A 313 -33.43 -0.05 24.74
N SER A 314 -34.66 -0.36 24.33
CA SER A 314 -35.10 -1.62 23.75
C SER A 314 -34.36 -2.01 22.46
N PRO A 315 -34.19 -3.32 22.20
CA PRO A 315 -33.56 -3.86 21.01
C PRO A 315 -34.57 -3.97 19.87
N ALA A 316 -34.73 -2.91 19.08
CA ALA A 316 -35.51 -2.97 17.86
C ALA A 316 -34.91 -2.05 16.80
N LEU A 317 -33.87 -2.53 16.10
CA LEU A 317 -33.52 -2.15 14.71
C LEU A 317 -32.25 -2.90 14.30
N ARG A 318 -32.41 -4.20 14.03
CA ARG A 318 -31.59 -4.91 13.04
C ARG A 318 -32.49 -5.15 11.84
N LEU A 319 -32.22 -4.47 10.72
CA LEU A 319 -32.61 -4.88 9.37
C LEU A 319 -31.92 -3.94 8.36
N GLY A 320 -31.22 -4.52 7.39
CA GLY A 320 -30.51 -3.85 6.30
C GLY A 320 -29.14 -4.45 6.07
#